data_AF-A0A1F8TZ35-F1
#
_entry.id   AF-A0A1F8TZ35-F1
#
_cell.length_a   1.000
_cell.length_b   1.000
_cell.length_c   1.000
_cell.angle_alpha   90.00
_cell.angle_beta   90.00
_cell.angle_gamma   90.00
#
_symmetry.space_group_name_H-M   'P 1'
#
loop_
_entity.id
_entity.type
_entity.pdbx_description
1 polymer ?
#
loop_
_entity_poly.entity_id
_entity_poly.type
_entity_poly.pdbx_seq_one_letter_code
_entity_poly.pdbx_strand_id
1 'polypeptide(L)'
;MALGTGLLIGIMEEFFFRGFIFRSLMNLTKSRVFLSVLITTSFYAIIHFIGMKKVFVGADPGFMDSLKLMTAPFVSLKEWPKFWPEAVGLFLFGLALNGAAYRSGSLYPAIGLHAGCVFFVKLDDSFLQFHAGRTFFWGSKVLYDGLMGWLFLGAMALVLWTMLKPSGSGDSRV
;
A
#
# COMPACT_ATOMS: atom_id res chain seq x y z
N MET A 1 -9.30 12.54 13.43
CA MET A 1 -10.11 11.33 13.24
C MET A 1 -9.30 10.22 12.55
N ALA A 2 -8.28 9.67 13.21
CA ALA A 2 -7.35 8.71 12.57
C ALA A 2 -8.03 7.38 12.18
N LEU A 3 -8.91 6.85 13.05
CA LEU A 3 -9.64 5.58 12.79
C LEU A 3 -10.55 5.68 11.56
N GLY A 4 -11.38 6.72 11.50
CA GLY A 4 -12.32 6.91 10.39
C GLY A 4 -11.60 7.08 9.05
N THR A 5 -10.51 7.85 9.03
CA THR A 5 -9.67 7.99 7.83
C THR A 5 -9.04 6.67 7.41
N GLY A 6 -8.45 5.92 8.36
CA GLY A 6 -7.83 4.63 8.06
C GLY A 6 -8.81 3.62 7.49
N LEU A 7 -10.00 3.51 8.09
CA LEU A 7 -11.05 2.60 7.61
C LEU A 7 -11.55 2.99 6.22
N LEU A 8 -11.84 4.28 6.00
CA LEU A 8 -12.36 4.76 4.72
C LEU A 8 -11.35 4.54 3.59
N ILE A 9 -10.08 4.87 3.81
CA ILE A 9 -9.00 4.64 2.85
C ILE A 9 -8.84 3.14 2.60
N GLY A 10 -8.74 2.33 3.66
CA GLY A 10 -8.59 0.88 3.54
C GLY A 10 -9.72 0.23 2.73
N ILE A 11 -10.99 0.59 2.99
CA ILE A 11 -12.13 0.06 2.23
C ILE A 11 -12.03 0.49 0.76
N MET A 12 -11.85 1.78 0.50
CA MET A 12 -11.87 2.32 -0.86
C MET A 12 -10.72 1.76 -1.71
N GLU A 13 -9.51 1.75 -1.16
CA GLU A 13 -8.32 1.28 -1.87
C GLU A 13 -8.33 -0.24 -2.06
N GLU A 14 -8.68 -1.03 -1.04
CA GLU A 14 -8.72 -2.49 -1.21
C GLU A 14 -9.80 -2.91 -2.20
N PHE A 15 -10.96 -2.23 -2.21
CA PHE A 15 -11.99 -2.50 -3.20
C PHE A 15 -11.49 -2.23 -4.62
N PHE A 16 -10.78 -1.11 -4.83
CA PHE A 16 -10.22 -0.76 -6.12
C PHE A 16 -9.08 -1.69 -6.56
N PHE A 17 -8.05 -1.87 -5.74
CA PHE A 17 -6.87 -2.64 -6.13
C PHE A 17 -7.13 -4.16 -6.13
N ARG A 18 -7.78 -4.69 -5.10
CA ARG A 18 -7.93 -6.16 -4.90
C ARG A 18 -9.28 -6.65 -5.42
N GLY A 19 -10.33 -5.86 -5.20
CA GLY A 19 -11.66 -6.17 -5.70
C GLY A 19 -11.77 -6.03 -7.21
N PHE A 20 -11.34 -4.89 -7.76
CA PHE A 20 -11.50 -4.58 -9.18
C PHE A 20 -10.26 -4.95 -10.03
N ILE A 21 -9.09 -4.37 -9.76
CA ILE A 21 -7.90 -4.54 -10.61
C ILE A 21 -7.39 -5.97 -10.60
N PHE A 22 -7.12 -6.53 -9.41
CA PHE A 22 -6.60 -7.90 -9.28
C PHE A 22 -7.55 -8.93 -9.89
N ARG A 23 -8.86 -8.82 -9.62
CA ARG A 23 -9.86 -9.74 -10.19
C ARG A 23 -9.95 -9.62 -11.71
N SER A 24 -9.88 -8.40 -12.25
CA SER A 24 -9.86 -8.17 -13.70
C SER A 24 -8.61 -8.78 -14.34
N LEU A 25 -7.44 -8.61 -13.73
CA LEU A 25 -6.19 -9.23 -14.20
C LEU A 25 -6.22 -10.75 -14.12
N MET A 26 -6.84 -11.32 -13.08
CA MET A 26 -7.04 -12.76 -12.98
C MET A 26 -7.88 -13.29 -14.16
N ASN A 27 -8.90 -12.55 -14.59
CA ASN A 27 -9.68 -12.92 -15.77
C ASN A 27 -8.86 -12.76 -17.07
N LEU A 28 -8.14 -11.64 -17.24
CA LEU A 28 -7.36 -11.35 -18.45
C LEU A 28 -6.17 -12.29 -18.64
N THR A 29 -5.50 -12.68 -17.55
CA THR A 29 -4.30 -13.51 -17.58
C THR A 29 -4.59 -15.01 -17.55
N LYS A 30 -5.87 -15.41 -17.69
CA LYS A 30 -6.32 -16.82 -17.60
C LYS A 30 -5.93 -17.46 -16.27
N SER A 31 -6.22 -16.77 -15.17
CA SER A 31 -5.97 -17.22 -13.79
C SER A 31 -4.49 -17.43 -13.45
N ARG A 32 -3.57 -16.76 -14.13
CA ARG A 32 -2.15 -16.72 -13.73
C ARG A 32 -1.98 -15.83 -12.51
N VAL A 33 -2.09 -16.46 -11.33
CA VAL A 33 -2.05 -15.79 -10.02
C VAL A 33 -0.80 -14.96 -9.85
N PHE A 34 0.38 -15.55 -10.10
CA PHE A 34 1.65 -14.86 -9.91
C PHE A 34 1.74 -13.58 -10.75
N LEU A 35 1.33 -13.64 -12.02
CA LEU A 35 1.36 -12.50 -12.92
C LEU A 35 0.35 -11.42 -12.50
N SER A 36 -0.86 -11.82 -12.14
CA SER A 36 -1.90 -10.89 -11.67
C SER A 36 -1.48 -10.18 -10.39
N VAL A 37 -0.94 -10.94 -9.43
CA VAL A 37 -0.42 -10.38 -8.17
C VAL A 37 0.69 -9.39 -8.49
N LEU A 38 1.69 -9.78 -9.29
CA LEU A 38 2.85 -8.94 -9.61
C LEU A 38 2.45 -7.62 -10.28
N ILE A 39 1.52 -7.66 -11.23
CA ILE A 39 1.06 -6.46 -11.94
C ILE A 39 0.27 -5.56 -10.98
N THR A 40 -0.67 -6.11 -10.20
CA THR A 40 -1.45 -5.32 -9.24
C THR A 40 -0.57 -4.67 -8.18
N THR A 41 0.39 -5.40 -7.60
CA THR A 41 1.26 -4.85 -6.54
C THR A 41 2.23 -3.81 -7.07
N SER A 42 2.74 -4.00 -8.29
CA SER A 42 3.55 -2.99 -8.96
C SER A 42 2.74 -1.71 -9.21
N PHE A 43 1.51 -1.85 -9.72
CA PHE A 43 0.63 -0.70 -9.95
C PHE A 43 0.27 0.03 -8.65
N TYR A 44 -0.07 -0.72 -7.59
CA TYR A 44 -0.31 -0.18 -6.26
C TYR A 44 0.87 0.67 -5.75
N ALA A 45 2.09 0.14 -5.82
CA ALA A 45 3.30 0.83 -5.38
C ALA A 45 3.60 2.08 -6.20
N ILE A 46 3.42 2.03 -7.53
CA ILE A 46 3.65 3.18 -8.42
C ILE A 46 2.68 4.31 -8.11
N ILE A 47 1.39 4.03 -7.92
CA ILE A 47 0.39 5.05 -7.61
C ILE A 47 0.69 5.73 -6.27
N HIS A 48 1.12 4.96 -5.27
CA HIS A 48 1.51 5.52 -3.97
C HIS A 48 2.76 6.41 -4.04
N PHE A 49 3.56 6.25 -5.08
CA PHE A 49 4.71 7.11 -5.34
C PHE A 49 4.31 8.49 -5.87
N ILE A 50 3.17 8.57 -6.55
CA ILE A 50 2.65 9.81 -7.13
C ILE A 50 2.15 10.69 -5.99
N GLY A 51 2.76 11.86 -5.82
CA GLY A 51 2.36 12.84 -4.78
C GLY A 51 3.15 12.78 -3.46
N MET A 52 4.20 11.95 -3.36
CA MET A 52 5.06 11.95 -2.15
C MET A 52 5.80 13.28 -1.95
N LYS A 53 6.12 13.99 -3.02
CA LYS A 53 6.65 15.36 -2.93
C LYS A 53 5.51 16.38 -2.99
N LYS A 54 5.33 17.12 -1.89
CA LYS A 54 4.44 18.29 -1.88
C LYS A 54 5.18 19.47 -2.51
N VAL A 55 4.66 19.98 -3.61
CA VAL A 55 5.15 21.22 -4.22
C VAL A 55 4.51 22.40 -3.47
N PHE A 56 5.35 23.28 -2.93
CA PHE A 56 4.90 24.49 -2.25
C PHE A 56 4.58 25.57 -3.29
N VAL A 57 3.39 26.17 -3.19
CA VAL A 57 3.01 27.36 -3.96
C VAL A 57 2.98 28.54 -3.01
N GLY A 58 3.50 29.69 -3.46
CA GLY A 58 3.56 30.91 -2.66
C GLY A 58 2.17 31.49 -2.33
N ALA A 59 2.16 32.54 -1.51
CA ALA A 59 0.92 33.16 -1.01
C ALA A 59 0.08 33.88 -2.10
N ASP A 60 0.66 34.15 -3.28
CA ASP A 60 -0.02 34.76 -4.43
C ASP A 60 0.02 33.82 -5.64
N PRO A 61 -0.91 32.85 -5.73
CA PRO A 61 -0.89 31.81 -6.77
C PRO A 61 -1.39 32.33 -8.13
N GLY A 62 -0.60 32.13 -9.18
CA GLY A 62 -0.99 32.44 -10.56
C GLY A 62 -1.53 31.23 -11.33
N PHE A 63 -2.07 31.46 -12.53
CA PHE A 63 -2.56 30.40 -13.42
C PHE A 63 -1.50 29.33 -13.75
N MET A 64 -0.23 29.74 -13.90
CA MET A 64 0.88 28.82 -14.12
C MET A 64 1.15 27.91 -12.92
N ASP A 65 0.82 28.34 -11.71
CA ASP A 65 0.99 27.51 -10.51
C ASP A 65 -0.10 26.44 -10.41
N SER A 66 -1.31 26.70 -10.93
CA SER A 66 -2.34 25.66 -11.11
C SER A 66 -1.88 24.55 -12.07
N LEU A 67 -1.25 24.90 -13.19
CA LEU A 67 -0.65 23.94 -14.12
C LEU A 67 0.51 23.16 -13.48
N LYS A 68 1.34 23.83 -12.67
CA LYS A 68 2.40 23.15 -11.89
C LYS A 68 1.81 22.19 -10.86
N LEU A 69 0.73 22.55 -10.16
CA LEU A 69 0.07 21.66 -9.20
C LEU A 69 -0.51 20.41 -9.87
N MET A 70 -0.98 20.53 -11.11
CA MET A 70 -1.50 19.38 -11.86
C MET A 70 -0.40 18.35 -12.19
N THR A 71 0.83 18.81 -12.40
CA THR A 71 1.99 17.95 -12.72
C THR A 71 2.85 17.62 -11.51
N ALA A 72 2.69 18.35 -10.41
CA ALA A 72 3.44 18.21 -9.16
C ALA A 72 3.51 16.76 -8.63
N PRO A 73 2.42 15.96 -8.64
CA PRO A 73 2.48 14.60 -8.14
C PRO A 73 3.46 13.71 -8.92
N PHE A 74 3.58 13.94 -10.23
CA PHE A 74 4.47 13.19 -11.13
C PHE A 74 5.94 13.58 -10.99
N VAL A 75 6.24 14.76 -10.44
CA VAL A 75 7.63 15.17 -10.13
C VAL A 75 8.28 14.17 -9.17
N SER A 76 7.47 13.56 -8.28
CA SER A 76 7.93 12.52 -7.35
C SER A 76 8.61 11.37 -8.10
N LEU A 77 8.08 10.95 -9.26
CA LEU A 77 8.64 9.86 -10.10
C LEU A 77 10.07 10.14 -10.57
N LYS A 78 10.44 11.41 -10.76
CA LYS A 78 11.82 11.77 -11.17
C LYS A 78 12.82 11.61 -10.02
N GLU A 79 12.36 11.76 -8.78
CA GLU A 79 13.18 11.60 -7.57
C GLU A 79 13.14 10.16 -7.01
N TRP A 80 12.73 9.18 -7.83
CA TRP A 80 12.61 7.78 -7.39
C TRP A 80 13.83 7.19 -6.67
N PRO A 81 15.09 7.51 -7.02
CA PRO A 81 16.25 6.93 -6.33
C PRO A 81 16.37 7.37 -4.87
N LYS A 82 15.66 8.43 -4.45
CA LYS A 82 15.66 8.89 -3.06
C LYS A 82 14.69 8.11 -2.18
N PHE A 83 13.64 7.56 -2.76
CA PHE A 83 12.53 6.92 -2.06
C PHE A 83 12.37 5.45 -2.47
N TRP A 84 13.39 4.86 -3.09
CA TRP A 84 13.39 3.45 -3.47
C TRP A 84 13.10 2.49 -2.30
N PRO A 85 13.53 2.75 -1.03
CA PRO A 85 13.26 1.81 0.05
C PRO A 85 11.77 1.77 0.44
N GLU A 86 11.12 2.94 0.42
CA GLU A 86 9.68 3.09 0.62
C GLU A 86 8.89 2.40 -0.50
N ALA A 87 9.36 2.52 -1.75
CA ALA A 87 8.75 1.84 -2.90
C ALA A 87 8.81 0.31 -2.77
N VAL A 88 9.95 -0.23 -2.30
CA VAL A 88 10.08 -1.67 -1.99
C VAL A 88 9.14 -2.07 -0.85
N GLY A 89 9.05 -1.25 0.19
CA GLY A 89 8.12 -1.43 1.29
C GLY A 89 6.67 -1.55 0.85
N LEU A 90 6.20 -0.58 0.05
CA LEU A 90 4.86 -0.57 -0.52
C LEU A 90 4.62 -1.76 -1.43
N PHE A 91 5.62 -2.18 -2.21
CA PHE A 91 5.51 -3.36 -3.04
C PHE A 91 5.35 -4.66 -2.21
N LEU A 92 6.16 -4.83 -1.16
CA LEU A 92 6.07 -5.96 -0.23
C LEU A 92 4.74 -5.96 0.54
N PHE A 93 4.27 -4.79 0.99
CA PHE A 93 2.98 -4.65 1.62
C PHE A 93 1.85 -5.00 0.65
N GLY A 94 1.97 -4.55 -0.61
CA GLY A 94 1.08 -4.94 -1.70
C GLY A 94 1.00 -6.46 -1.89
N LEU A 95 2.15 -7.16 -1.85
CA LEU A 95 2.22 -8.61 -1.94
C LEU A 95 1.50 -9.29 -0.77
N ALA A 96 1.71 -8.82 0.45
CA ALA A 96 1.05 -9.36 1.64
C ALA A 96 -0.48 -9.23 1.54
N LEU A 97 -0.98 -8.05 1.14
CA LEU A 97 -2.41 -7.80 1.00
C LEU A 97 -3.04 -8.62 -0.15
N ASN A 98 -2.38 -8.70 -1.31
CA ASN A 98 -2.85 -9.55 -2.41
C ASN A 98 -2.83 -11.03 -2.05
N GLY A 99 -1.79 -11.48 -1.34
CA GLY A 99 -1.69 -12.85 -0.84
C GLY A 99 -2.82 -13.17 0.14
N ALA A 100 -3.12 -12.26 1.06
CA ALA A 100 -4.24 -12.39 2.00
C ALA A 100 -5.59 -12.45 1.28
N ALA A 101 -5.83 -11.55 0.31
CA ALA A 101 -7.06 -11.53 -0.47
C ALA A 101 -7.23 -12.78 -1.34
N TYR A 102 -6.17 -13.22 -2.02
CA TYR A 102 -6.18 -14.42 -2.83
C TYR A 102 -6.40 -15.68 -1.99
N ARG A 103 -5.68 -15.81 -0.87
CA ARG A 103 -5.75 -17.00 -0.02
C ARG A 103 -7.09 -17.12 0.69
N SER A 104 -7.57 -16.02 1.29
CA SER A 104 -8.85 -16.02 2.01
C SER A 104 -10.08 -16.01 1.10
N GLY A 105 -9.93 -15.62 -0.17
CA GLY A 105 -11.07 -15.36 -1.06
C GLY A 105 -11.92 -14.15 -0.64
N SER A 106 -11.45 -13.33 0.30
CA SER A 106 -12.19 -12.21 0.88
C SER A 106 -11.31 -10.95 0.96
N LEU A 107 -11.95 -9.78 0.86
CA LEU A 107 -11.27 -8.50 1.03
C LEU A 107 -11.12 -8.09 2.49
N TYR A 108 -11.91 -8.66 3.42
CA TYR A 108 -11.89 -8.27 4.83
C TYR A 108 -10.50 -8.29 5.50
N PRO A 109 -9.67 -9.35 5.36
CA PRO A 109 -8.35 -9.34 5.96
C PRO A 109 -7.45 -8.26 5.37
N ALA A 110 -7.52 -8.02 4.06
CA ALA A 110 -6.76 -6.95 3.41
C ALA A 110 -7.21 -5.56 3.89
N ILE A 111 -8.54 -5.33 3.99
CA ILE A 111 -9.12 -4.07 4.48
C ILE A 111 -8.68 -3.80 5.92
N GLY A 112 -8.77 -4.81 6.80
CA GLY A 112 -8.42 -4.66 8.20
C GLY A 112 -6.94 -4.34 8.40
N LEU A 113 -6.05 -5.05 7.69
CA LEU A 113 -4.60 -4.80 7.74
C LEU A 113 -4.26 -3.41 7.20
N HIS A 114 -4.81 -3.04 6.05
CA HIS A 114 -4.54 -1.75 5.46
C HIS A 114 -5.06 -0.60 6.33
N ALA A 115 -6.31 -0.68 6.78
CA ALA A 115 -6.88 0.32 7.68
C ALA A 115 -6.09 0.46 8.98
N GLY A 116 -5.61 -0.67 9.54
CA GLY A 116 -4.75 -0.69 10.73
C GLY A 116 -3.41 0.02 10.50
N CYS A 117 -2.76 -0.23 9.36
CA CYS A 117 -1.52 0.46 8.99
C CYS A 117 -1.72 1.98 8.83
N VAL A 118 -2.77 2.40 8.11
CA VAL A 118 -3.07 3.83 7.92
C VAL A 118 -3.42 4.50 9.25
N PHE A 119 -4.18 3.82 10.09
CA PHE A 119 -4.50 4.28 11.44
C PHE A 119 -3.23 4.52 12.26
N PHE A 120 -2.30 3.55 12.26
CA PHE A 120 -1.05 3.67 13.01
C PHE A 120 -0.20 4.84 12.50
N VAL A 121 -0.02 4.97 11.19
CA VAL A 121 0.70 6.11 10.59
C VAL A 121 0.07 7.43 11.00
N LYS A 122 -1.26 7.51 11.01
CA LYS A 122 -1.97 8.76 11.36
C LYS A 122 -1.94 9.06 12.86
N LEU A 123 -1.92 8.03 13.70
CA LEU A 123 -1.71 8.19 15.14
C LEU A 123 -0.30 8.70 15.45
N ASP A 124 0.73 8.12 14.83
CA ASP A 124 2.12 8.56 15.05
C ASP A 124 2.32 10.03 14.67
N ASP A 125 1.83 10.42 13.48
CA ASP A 125 1.85 11.79 12.95
C ASP A 125 1.16 12.80 13.90
N SER A 126 0.10 12.38 14.59
CA SER A 126 -0.74 13.27 15.42
C SER A 126 -0.38 13.29 16.91
N PHE A 127 0.12 12.18 17.46
CA PHE A 127 0.24 12.00 18.92
C PHE A 127 1.64 11.66 19.41
N LEU A 128 2.39 10.81 18.71
CA LEU A 128 3.62 10.22 19.24
C LEU A 128 4.88 10.92 18.71
N GLN A 129 4.82 11.50 17.51
CA GLN A 129 5.93 12.21 16.85
C GLN A 129 7.29 11.52 17.03
N PHE A 130 7.35 10.20 16.81
CA PHE A 130 8.61 9.46 16.92
C PHE A 130 9.64 10.04 15.93
N HIS A 131 10.66 10.73 16.45
CA HIS A 131 11.80 11.20 15.68
C HIS A 131 12.89 10.13 15.69
N ALA A 132 12.62 8.99 15.05
CA ALA A 132 13.69 8.07 14.69
C ALA A 132 14.52 8.72 13.55
N GLY A 133 15.84 8.80 13.73
CA GLY A 133 16.74 9.27 12.68
C GLY A 133 16.67 8.33 11.47
N ARG A 134 16.57 8.88 10.25
CA ARG A 134 16.55 8.08 9.02
C ARG A 134 17.85 7.28 8.90
N THR A 135 17.80 6.00 9.20
CA THR A 135 18.91 5.08 8.92
C THR A 135 18.39 3.96 8.05
N PHE A 136 19.21 3.49 7.12
CA PHE A 136 18.81 2.39 6.22
C PHE A 136 18.33 1.13 7.00
N PHE A 137 18.87 0.92 8.20
CA PHE A 137 18.54 -0.21 9.06
C PHE A 137 17.17 -0.05 9.75
N TRP A 138 16.86 1.14 10.26
CA TRP A 138 15.61 1.41 10.98
C TRP A 138 14.48 1.98 10.11
N GLY A 139 14.79 2.44 8.90
CA GLY A 139 13.84 3.19 8.08
C GLY A 139 13.66 4.63 8.58
N SER A 140 12.82 5.40 7.91
CA SER A 140 12.53 6.79 8.28
C SER A 140 11.46 6.90 9.37
N LYS A 141 10.20 7.09 8.97
CA LYS A 141 9.01 7.34 9.81
C LYS A 141 7.85 6.40 9.49
N VAL A 142 7.99 5.56 8.47
CA VAL A 142 6.88 4.82 7.91
C VAL A 142 7.10 3.34 8.13
N LEU A 143 6.07 2.63 8.65
CA LEU A 143 6.12 1.21 9.02
C LEU A 143 6.62 0.27 7.92
N TYR A 144 6.59 0.70 6.67
CA TYR A 144 7.02 -0.06 5.51
C TYR A 144 8.43 0.30 5.00
N ASP A 145 9.15 1.22 5.64
CA ASP A 145 10.49 1.65 5.22
C ASP A 145 11.60 0.98 6.06
N GLY A 146 12.76 0.78 5.45
CA GLY A 146 13.94 0.17 6.05
C GLY A 146 13.89 -1.36 6.16
N LEU A 147 15.04 -1.96 6.46
CA LEU A 147 15.19 -3.42 6.57
C LEU A 147 14.26 -4.03 7.62
N MET A 148 14.09 -3.37 8.76
CA MET A 148 13.16 -3.81 9.82
C MET A 148 11.70 -3.77 9.39
N GLY A 149 11.29 -2.73 8.64
CA GLY A 149 9.95 -2.64 8.07
C GLY A 149 9.69 -3.79 7.09
N TRP A 150 10.65 -4.13 6.25
CA TRP A 150 10.52 -5.26 5.31
C TRP A 150 10.45 -6.61 6.02
N LEU A 151 11.25 -6.82 7.08
CA LEU A 151 11.19 -8.03 7.89
C LEU A 151 9.83 -8.16 8.59
N PHE A 152 9.30 -7.06 9.13
CA PHE A 152 7.97 -7.03 9.72
C PHE A 152 6.88 -7.37 8.69
N LEU A 153 6.93 -6.76 7.50
CA LEU A 153 6.01 -7.05 6.41
C LEU A 153 6.10 -8.52 5.96
N GLY A 154 7.30 -9.09 5.87
CA GLY A 154 7.52 -10.49 5.55
C GLY A 154 6.96 -11.43 6.62
N ALA A 155 7.22 -11.14 7.89
CA ALA A 155 6.68 -11.90 9.02
C ALA A 155 5.14 -11.83 9.06
N MET A 156 4.57 -10.64 8.86
CA MET A 156 3.13 -10.44 8.78
C MET A 156 2.52 -11.23 7.61
N ALA A 157 3.13 -11.19 6.43
CA ALA A 157 2.69 -11.98 5.27
C ALA A 157 2.72 -13.49 5.58
N LEU A 158 3.76 -13.97 6.27
CA LEU A 158 3.88 -15.37 6.68
C LEU A 158 2.80 -15.77 7.70
N VAL A 159 2.54 -14.94 8.71
CA VAL A 159 1.48 -15.16 9.70
C VAL A 159 0.12 -15.21 9.01
N LEU A 160 -0.17 -14.28 8.10
CA LEU A 160 -1.41 -14.29 7.34
C LEU A 160 -1.51 -15.52 6.45
N TRP A 161 -0.40 -15.94 5.84
CA TRP A 161 -0.37 -17.15 5.04
C TRP A 161 -0.63 -18.41 5.86
N THR A 162 -0.15 -18.49 7.10
CA THR A 162 -0.41 -19.66 7.97
C THR A 162 -1.81 -19.66 8.58
N MET A 163 -2.33 -18.48 8.94
CA MET A 163 -3.64 -18.32 9.61
C MET A 163 -4.82 -18.36 8.64
N LEU A 164 -4.68 -17.80 7.42
CA LEU A 164 -5.78 -17.75 6.45
C LEU A 164 -5.95 -19.12 5.79
N LYS A 165 -7.18 -19.62 5.75
CA LYS A 165 -7.52 -20.86 5.06
C LYS A 165 -7.60 -20.61 3.54
N PRO A 166 -7.08 -21.51 2.69
CA PRO A 166 -7.26 -21.41 1.25
C PRO A 166 -8.73 -21.46 0.85
N SER A 167 -9.16 -20.50 0.03
CA SER A 167 -10.47 -20.51 -0.63
C SER A 167 -10.54 -21.67 -1.61
N GLY A 168 -11.07 -22.81 -1.17
CA GLY A 168 -11.23 -24.03 -1.98
C GLY A 168 -11.30 -25.36 -1.21
N SER A 169 -11.08 -25.36 0.11
CA SER A 169 -11.13 -26.59 0.94
C SER A 169 -12.48 -26.79 1.66
N GLY A 170 -13.59 -26.46 1.01
CA GLY A 170 -14.93 -26.68 1.56
C GLY A 170 -16.03 -26.14 0.66
N ASP A 171 -16.42 -26.91 -0.34
CA ASP A 171 -17.77 -27.48 -0.45
C ASP A 171 -17.92 -28.22 -1.79
N SER A 172 -17.91 -29.54 -1.72
CA SER A 172 -18.37 -30.43 -2.80
C SER A 172 -19.58 -31.25 -2.36
N ARG A 173 -20.36 -30.76 -1.38
CA ARG A 173 -21.59 -31.41 -0.92
C ARG A 173 -22.56 -30.41 -0.26
N VAL A 174 -23.34 -29.68 -1.07
CA VAL A 174 -24.81 -29.57 -0.92
C VAL A 174 -25.43 -29.39 -2.30
#